data_AF-A0AA37T6Z3-F1
#
_entry.id   AF-A0AA37T6Z3-F1
#
_cell.length_a   1.000
_cell.length_b   1.000
_cell.length_c   1.000
_cell.angle_alpha   90.00
_cell.angle_beta   90.00
_cell.angle_gamma   90.00
#
_symmetry.space_group_name_H-M   'P 1'
#
loop_
_entity.id
_entity.type
_entity.pdbx_description
1 polymer ?
#
loop_
_entity_poly.entity_id
_entity_poly.type
_entity_poly.pdbx_seq_one_letter_code
_entity_poly.pdbx_strand_id
1 'polypeptide(L)' 'MADNTQALVRLAEALGIPIEAFTRPEAVSGEQITQLRETAELLEAWARIDDKQARRRCLSYVKSAAQRSGSR' A
#
# COMPACT_ATOMS: atom_id res chain seq x y z
N MET A 1 10.90 2.47 29.47
CA MET A 1 11.38 2.66 28.08
C MET A 1 10.34 2.07 27.17
N ALA A 2 9.44 2.91 26.69
CA ALA A 2 8.22 2.48 26.01
C ALA A 2 8.51 2.15 24.53
N ASP A 3 8.08 0.95 24.12
CA ASP A 3 6.99 0.80 23.13
C ASP A 3 7.22 1.29 21.68
N ASN A 4 8.40 1.80 21.33
CA ASN A 4 8.70 2.23 19.96
C ASN A 4 8.67 1.05 18.98
N THR A 5 9.12 -0.13 19.40
CA THR A 5 9.06 -1.34 18.57
C THR A 5 7.61 -1.74 18.28
N GLN A 6 6.72 -1.64 19.26
CA GLN A 6 5.32 -2.03 19.08
C GLN A 6 4.57 -1.03 18.18
N ALA A 7 4.87 0.27 18.29
CA ALA A 7 4.37 1.28 17.37
C ALA A 7 4.84 1.04 15.92
N LEU A 8 6.12 0.71 15.73
CA LEU A 8 6.65 0.40 14.40
C LEU A 8 6.05 -0.87 13.81
N VAL A 9 5.80 -1.91 14.62
CA VAL A 9 5.11 -3.14 14.16
C VAL A 9 3.71 -2.82 13.65
N ARG A 10 2.93 -2.02 14.39
CA ARG A 10 1.58 -1.62 13.96
C ARG A 10 1.61 -0.79 12.67
N LEU A 11 2.62 0.07 12.50
CA LEU A 11 2.83 0.81 11.25
C LEU A 11 3.20 -0.12 10.10
N ALA A 12 4.09 -1.09 10.32
CA ALA A 12 4.50 -2.09 9.34
C ALA A 12 3.29 -2.92 8.85
N GLU A 13 2.47 -3.40 9.78
CA GLU A 13 1.23 -4.13 9.49
C GLU A 13 0.22 -3.28 8.69
N ALA A 14 0.01 -2.02 9.10
CA ALA A 14 -0.91 -1.12 8.41
C ALA A 14 -0.45 -0.77 6.99
N LEU A 15 0.87 -0.69 6.77
CA LEU A 15 1.49 -0.41 5.48
C LEU A 15 1.70 -1.67 4.63
N GLY A 16 1.48 -2.87 5.19
CA GLY A 16 1.72 -4.14 4.51
C GLY A 16 3.19 -4.40 4.19
N ILE A 17 4.11 -3.86 4.99
CA ILE A 17 5.57 -4.01 4.81
C ILE A 17 6.16 -4.80 5.99
N PRO A 18 7.27 -5.53 5.77
CA PRO A 18 8.02 -6.14 6.86
C PRO A 18 8.58 -5.07 7.82
N ILE A 19 8.59 -5.34 9.13
CA ILE A 19 9.17 -4.45 10.15
C ILE A 19 10.66 -4.19 9.90
N GLU A 20 11.32 -5.14 9.24
CA GLU A 20 12.70 -5.06 8.78
C GLU A 20 12.90 -3.88 7.81
N ALA A 21 11.87 -3.40 7.11
CA ALA A 21 11.95 -2.21 6.26
C ALA A 21 12.32 -0.94 7.06
N PHE A 22 11.98 -0.88 8.35
CA PHE A 22 12.36 0.23 9.24
C PHE A 22 13.77 0.10 9.82
N THR A 23 14.31 -1.13 9.88
CA THR A 23 15.59 -1.41 10.54
C THR A 23 16.73 -1.72 9.56
N ARG A 24 16.39 -2.10 8.33
CA ARG A 24 17.29 -2.47 7.23
C ARG A 24 16.74 -1.89 5.91
N PRO A 25 16.79 -0.57 5.71
CA PRO A 25 16.29 0.06 4.50
C PRO A 25 16.94 -0.48 3.22
N GLU A 26 18.19 -0.95 3.30
CA GLU A 26 18.90 -1.64 2.21
C GLU A 26 18.36 -3.03 1.84
N ALA A 27 17.53 -3.65 2.69
CA ALA A 27 16.90 -4.95 2.41
C ALA A 27 15.60 -4.82 1.60
N VAL A 28 15.07 -3.61 1.47
CA VAL A 28 13.89 -3.33 0.65
C VAL A 28 14.33 -3.23 -0.80
N SER A 29 13.85 -4.13 -1.66
CA SER A 29 14.22 -4.08 -3.08
C SER A 29 13.68 -2.79 -3.72
N GLY A 30 14.37 -2.28 -4.75
CA GLY A 30 13.87 -1.14 -5.52
C GLY A 30 12.46 -1.37 -6.09
N GLU A 31 12.11 -2.64 -6.36
CA GLU A 31 10.79 -3.06 -6.80
C GLU A 31 9.73 -2.90 -5.69
N GLN A 32 10.04 -3.32 -4.45
CA GLN A 32 9.15 -3.11 -3.31
C GLN A 32 8.92 -1.62 -3.02
N ILE A 33 9.97 -0.79 -3.11
CA ILE A 33 9.83 0.66 -2.95
C ILE A 33 8.93 1.23 -4.06
N THR A 34 9.11 0.78 -5.29
CA THR A 34 8.30 1.21 -6.44
C THR A 34 6.84 0.84 -6.23
N GLN A 35 6.55 -0.39 -5.84
CA GLN A 35 5.19 -0.86 -5.55
C GLN A 35 4.52 -0.05 -4.43
N LEU A 36 5.25 0.31 -3.38
CA LEU A 36 4.74 1.14 -2.30
C LEU A 36 4.41 2.56 -2.77
N ARG A 37 5.27 3.15 -3.62
CA ARG A 37 5.03 4.48 -4.20
C ARG A 37 3.80 4.47 -5.10
N GLU A 38 3.67 3.48 -5.98
CA GLU A 38 2.50 3.32 -6.85
C GLU A 38 1.20 3.14 -6.05
N THR A 39 1.27 2.39 -4.94
CA THR A 39 0.13 2.20 -4.04
C THR A 39 -0.26 3.51 -3.34
N ALA A 40 0.71 4.29 -2.87
CA ALA A 40 0.48 5.59 -2.25
C ALA A 40 -0.15 6.59 -3.24
N GLU A 41 0.36 6.64 -4.47
CA GLU A 41 -0.21 7.47 -5.54
C GLU A 41 -1.67 7.11 -5.84
N LEU A 42 -2.01 5.82 -5.87
CA LEU A 42 -3.38 5.36 -6.06
C LEU A 42 -4.30 5.81 -4.92
N LEU A 43 -3.84 5.71 -3.67
CA LEU A 43 -4.60 6.14 -2.49
C LEU A 43 -4.84 7.66 -2.49
N GLU A 44 -3.81 8.44 -2.78
CA GLU A 44 -3.94 9.90 -2.89
C GLU A 44 -4.92 10.32 -3.99
N ALA A 45 -4.81 9.70 -5.17
CA ALA A 45 -5.71 9.97 -6.28
C ALA A 45 -7.16 9.62 -5.91
N TRP A 46 -7.39 8.47 -5.28
CA TRP A 46 -8.72 8.05 -4.84
C TRP A 46 -9.32 8.99 -3.80
N ALA A 47 -8.52 9.47 -2.84
CA ALA A 47 -8.96 10.37 -1.77
C ALA A 47 -9.44 11.73 -2.30
N ARG A 48 -8.91 12.20 -3.43
CA ARG A 48 -9.30 13.45 -4.10
C ARG A 48 -10.60 13.35 -4.93
N ILE A 49 -11.19 12.16 -5.06
CA ILE A 49 -12.43 11.97 -5.82
C ILE A 49 -13.65 12.25 -4.92
N ASP A 50 -14.26 13.42 -5.07
CA ASP A 50 -15.46 13.77 -4.31
C ASP A 50 -16.69 12.94 -4.70
N ASP A 51 -16.86 12.66 -6.00
CA ASP A 51 -17.97 11.85 -6.51
C ASP A 51 -17.91 10.40 -6.01
N LYS A 52 -18.90 10.04 -5.18
CA LYS A 52 -19.07 8.69 -4.63
C LYS A 52 -19.21 7.62 -5.71
N GLN A 53 -19.87 7.93 -6.83
CA GLN A 53 -20.04 6.98 -7.94
C GLN A 53 -18.72 6.79 -8.70
N ALA A 54 -17.95 7.85 -8.91
CA ALA A 54 -16.61 7.75 -9.48
C ALA A 54 -15.67 6.90 -8.62
N ARG A 55 -15.67 7.08 -7.29
CA ARG A 55 -14.92 6.20 -6.37
C ARG A 55 -15.31 4.73 -6.47
N ARG A 56 -16.61 4.44 -6.58
CA ARG A 56 -17.11 3.06 -6.77
C ARG A 56 -16.64 2.44 -8.08
N ARG A 57 -16.68 3.20 -9.18
CA ARG A 57 -16.17 2.74 -10.49
C ARG A 57 -14.67 2.47 -10.44
N CYS A 58 -13.89 3.36 -9.82
CA CYS A 58 -12.45 3.18 -9.62
C CYS A 58 -12.15 1.88 -8.86
N LEU A 59 -12.80 1.65 -7.72
CA LEU A 59 -12.64 0.41 -6.95
C LEU A 59 -13.03 -0.84 -7.75
N SER A 60 -14.11 -0.78 -8.53
CA SER A 60 -14.53 -1.91 -9.37
C SER A 60 -13.49 -2.23 -10.45
N TYR A 61 -12.90 -1.21 -11.07
CA TYR A 61 -11.82 -1.38 -12.04
C TYR A 61 -10.60 -2.06 -11.42
N VAL A 62 -10.10 -1.55 -10.29
CA VAL A 62 -8.92 -2.10 -9.59
C VAL A 62 -9.14 -3.57 -9.21
N LYS A 63 -10.31 -3.91 -8.65
CA LYS A 63 -10.67 -5.30 -8.33
C LYS A 63 -10.66 -6.21 -9.55
N SER A 64 -11.24 -5.74 -10.66
CA SER A 64 -11.30 -6.51 -11.90
C SER A 64 -9.91 -6.72 -12.50
N ALA A 65 -9.04 -5.71 -12.42
CA ALA A 65 -7.65 -5.82 -12.87
C ALA A 65 -6.83 -6.82 -12.04
N ALA A 66 -7.01 -6.81 -10.72
CA ALA A 66 -6.36 -7.76 -9.82
C ALA A 66 -6.77 -9.21 -10.12
N GLN A 67 -8.06 -9.47 -10.34
CA GLN A 67 -8.57 -10.80 -10.69
C GLN A 67 -7.99 -11.36 -11.99
N ARG A 68 -7.85 -10.50 -13.02
CA ARG A 68 -7.23 -10.90 -14.30
C ARG A 68 -5.74 -11.20 -14.17
N SER A 69 -5.05 -10.49 -13.28
CA SER A 69 -3.60 -10.62 -13.10
C SER A 69 -3.21 -11.86 -12.30
N GLY A 70 -4.05 -12.29 -11.35
CA GLY A 70 -3.84 -13.52 -10.56
C GLY A 70 -4.30 -14.82 -11.23
N SER A 71 -4.76 -14.77 -12.48
CA SER A 71 -5.18 -15.95 -13.28
C SER A 71 -4.11 -16.39 -14.28
N ARG A 72 -2.85 -15.99 -14.09
CA ARG A 72 -1.69 -16.41 -14.87
C ARG A 72 -0.71 -17.19 -14.02
#